data_AF-A0A2N6VGS5-F1
#
_entry.id   AF-A0A2N6VGS5-F1
#
_cell.length_a   1.000
_cell.length_b   1.000
_cell.length_c   1.000
_cell.angle_alpha   90.00
_cell.angle_beta   90.00
_cell.angle_gamma   90.00
#
_symmetry.space_group_name_H-M   'P 1'
#
loop_
_entity.id
_entity.type
_entity.pdbx_description
1 polymer ?
#
loop_
_entity_poly.entity_id
_entity_poly.type
_entity_poly.pdbx_seq_one_letter_code
_entity_poly.pdbx_strand_id
1 'polypeptide(L)'
;FAQIYTDVLWFSQVDYLAVFTTEWITRIALFAAGLIVMAFAVFLPLSLAYRKRPVYVPQTPQQENLDRYREAIEPLRRLMTIVMPLVIGGIGGVSLSGAWKEVLL
;
A
#
# COMPACT_ATOMS: atom_id res chain seq x y z
N PHE A 1 14.44 -17.41 12.53
CA PHE A 1 14.79 -16.88 13.87
C PHE A 1 16.25 -17.10 14.23
N ALA A 2 16.79 -18.33 14.14
CA ALA A 2 18.20 -18.60 14.44
C ALA A 2 19.18 -17.74 13.59
N GLN A 3 18.92 -17.62 12.29
CA GLN A 3 19.78 -16.87 11.36
C GLN A 3 19.88 -15.37 11.70
N ILE A 4 18.76 -14.71 12.01
CA ILE A 4 18.75 -13.28 12.38
C ILE A 4 19.56 -13.02 13.67
N TYR A 5 19.44 -13.91 14.67
CA TYR A 5 20.15 -13.75 15.94
C TYR A 5 21.65 -14.02 15.79
N THR A 6 22.03 -15.02 14.99
CA THR A 6 23.43 -15.34 14.70
C THR A 6 24.10 -14.24 13.88
N ASP A 7 23.41 -13.66 12.89
CA ASP A 7 23.94 -12.56 12.08
C ASP A 7 24.19 -11.31 12.95
N VAL A 8 23.26 -10.96 13.84
CA VAL A 8 23.40 -9.81 14.75
C VAL A 8 24.59 -9.98 15.70
N LEU A 9 24.77 -11.19 16.27
CA LEU A 9 25.89 -11.47 17.16
C LEU A 9 27.24 -11.42 16.41
N TRP A 10 27.29 -11.93 15.19
CA TRP A 10 28.51 -11.93 14.38
C TRP A 10 28.90 -10.51 13.93
N PHE A 11 27.94 -9.70 13.48
CA PHE A 11 28.19 -8.31 13.07
C PHE A 11 28.56 -7.38 14.24
N SER A 12 28.13 -7.68 15.47
CA SER A 12 28.52 -6.92 16.67
C SER A 12 30.02 -7.03 17.01
N GLN A 13 30.71 -8.07 16.52
CA GLN A 13 32.12 -8.29 16.83
C GLN A 13 33.10 -7.68 15.80
N VAL A 14 32.61 -7.19 14.66
CA VAL A 14 33.46 -6.75 13.53
C VAL A 14 33.27 -5.27 13.17
N ASP A 15 32.52 -4.49 13.96
CA ASP A 15 32.24 -3.06 13.72
C ASP A 15 31.47 -2.77 12.39
N TYR A 16 30.93 -3.82 11.75
CA TYR A 16 30.16 -3.75 10.50
C TYR A 16 28.64 -3.56 10.72
N LEU A 17 28.19 -3.29 11.95
CA LEU A 17 26.78 -3.01 12.26
C LEU A 17 26.22 -1.84 11.44
N ALA A 18 27.06 -0.87 11.07
CA ALA A 18 26.67 0.27 10.24
C ALA A 18 26.19 -0.17 8.84
N VAL A 19 26.83 -1.16 8.22
CA VAL A 19 26.48 -1.64 6.87
C VAL A 19 25.14 -2.39 6.90
N PHE A 20 24.96 -3.29 7.87
CA PHE A 20 23.71 -4.02 8.04
C PHE A 20 22.54 -3.04 8.30
N THR A 21 22.72 -2.09 9.21
CA THR A 21 21.67 -1.10 9.53
C THR A 21 21.34 -0.22 8.32
N THR A 22 22.33 0.21 7.55
CA THR A 22 22.13 1.04 6.35
C THR A 22 21.41 0.28 5.23
N GLU A 23 21.73 -1.00 5.04
CA GLU A 23 21.04 -1.85 4.07
C GLU A 23 19.55 -2.01 4.43
N TRP A 24 19.25 -2.35 5.69
CA TRP A 24 17.88 -2.52 6.16
C TRP A 24 17.08 -1.22 6.08
N ILE A 25 17.65 -0.09 6.49
CA ILE A 25 17.00 1.22 6.38
C ILE A 25 16.70 1.55 4.93
N THR A 26 17.67 1.37 4.02
CA THR A 26 17.49 1.66 2.58
C THR A 26 16.38 0.79 1.99
N ARG A 27 16.37 -0.52 2.27
CA ARG A 27 15.32 -1.44 1.79
C ARG A 27 13.93 -1.06 2.28
N ILE A 28 13.80 -0.66 3.55
CA ILE A 28 12.53 -0.21 4.14
C ILE A 28 12.09 1.13 3.54
N ALA A 29 13.02 2.08 3.38
CA ALA A 29 12.75 3.38 2.79
C ALA A 29 12.27 3.25 1.34
N LEU A 30 12.93 2.40 0.55
CA LEU A 30 12.54 2.12 -0.84
C LEU A 30 11.19 1.41 -0.92
N PHE A 31 10.93 0.46 -0.02
CA PHE A 31 9.61 -0.18 0.08
C PHE A 31 8.52 0.85 0.37
N ALA A 32 8.72 1.69 1.38
CA ALA A 32 7.76 2.72 1.77
C ALA A 32 7.54 3.74 0.63
N ALA A 33 8.61 4.17 -0.04
CA ALA A 33 8.53 5.07 -1.18
C ALA A 33 7.73 4.45 -2.33
N GLY A 34 8.05 3.22 -2.72
CA GLY A 34 7.32 2.51 -3.78
C GLY A 34 5.85 2.28 -3.44
N LEU A 35 5.57 1.90 -2.20
CA LEU A 35 4.21 1.74 -1.70
C LEU A 35 3.43 3.04 -1.79
N ILE A 36 3.97 4.14 -1.27
CA ILE A 36 3.29 5.43 -1.25
C ILE A 36 3.06 5.92 -2.68
N VAL A 37 4.09 5.89 -3.54
CA VAL A 37 3.98 6.40 -4.92
C VAL A 37 2.93 5.63 -5.71
N MET A 38 2.96 4.29 -5.72
CA MET A 38 2.00 3.50 -6.47
C MET A 38 0.60 3.50 -5.85
N ALA A 39 0.49 3.41 -4.52
CA ALA A 39 -0.82 3.50 -3.87
C ALA A 39 -1.46 4.86 -4.14
N PHE A 40 -0.70 5.96 -4.05
CA PHE A 40 -1.22 7.29 -4.29
C PHE A 40 -1.65 7.50 -5.75
N ALA A 41 -0.85 7.01 -6.70
CA ALA A 41 -1.16 7.07 -8.13
C ALA A 41 -2.49 6.39 -8.49
N VAL A 42 -2.84 5.29 -7.81
CA VAL A 42 -4.12 4.58 -8.02
C VAL A 42 -5.25 5.17 -7.18
N PHE A 43 -4.97 5.55 -5.93
CA PHE A 43 -5.98 6.06 -4.99
C PHE A 43 -6.58 7.40 -5.43
N LEU A 44 -5.75 8.33 -5.90
CA LEU A 44 -6.17 9.65 -6.37
C LEU A 44 -7.31 9.60 -7.41
N PRO A 45 -7.13 8.93 -8.58
CA PRO A 45 -8.16 8.88 -9.60
C PRO A 45 -9.40 8.12 -9.13
N LEU A 46 -9.24 7.04 -8.35
CA LEU A 46 -10.37 6.30 -7.78
C LEU A 46 -11.22 7.22 -6.87
N SER A 47 -10.57 7.90 -5.94
CA SER A 47 -11.21 8.81 -4.98
C SER A 47 -11.91 9.97 -5.69
N LEU A 48 -11.24 10.59 -6.67
CA LEU A 48 -11.81 11.67 -7.49
C LEU A 48 -13.03 11.21 -8.30
N ALA A 49 -12.98 10.02 -8.90
CA ALA A 49 -14.10 9.47 -9.66
C ALA A 49 -15.33 9.23 -8.78
N TYR A 50 -15.14 8.75 -7.55
CA TYR A 50 -16.25 8.55 -6.62
C TYR A 50 -16.86 9.85 -6.11
N ARG A 51 -16.04 10.86 -5.85
CA ARG A 51 -16.52 12.14 -5.31
C ARG A 51 -17.34 12.97 -6.31
N LYS A 52 -17.12 12.74 -7.62
CA LYS A 52 -17.78 13.47 -8.70
C LYS A 52 -19.08 12.83 -9.21
N ARG A 53 -19.56 11.72 -8.63
CA ARG A 53 -20.82 11.11 -9.08
C ARG A 53 -22.02 11.97 -8.65
N PRO A 54 -22.80 12.56 -9.57
CA PRO A 54 -24.05 13.24 -9.23
C PRO A 54 -25.05 12.21 -8.66
N VAL A 55 -25.59 12.52 -7.48
CA VAL A 55 -26.57 11.66 -6.78
C VAL A 55 -27.90 11.72 -7.53
N TYR A 56 -28.37 10.57 -8.00
CA TYR A 56 -29.68 10.44 -8.66
C TYR A 56 -30.75 10.27 -7.60
N VAL A 57 -31.76 11.15 -7.57
CA VAL A 57 -32.83 11.09 -6.56
C VAL A 57 -33.85 10.01 -6.96
N PRO A 58 -34.17 9.03 -6.11
CA PRO A 58 -35.18 8.02 -6.41
C PRO A 58 -36.56 8.67 -6.56
N GLN A 59 -37.31 8.31 -7.61
CA GLN A 59 -38.62 8.88 -7.94
C GLN A 59 -39.77 7.87 -7.78
N THR A 60 -39.49 6.58 -7.47
CA THR A 60 -40.52 5.51 -7.42
C THR A 60 -40.30 4.45 -6.30
N PRO A 61 -41.36 3.79 -5.78
CA PRO A 61 -41.27 2.79 -4.71
C PRO A 61 -40.46 1.52 -5.06
N GLN A 62 -40.38 1.12 -6.33
CA GLN A 62 -39.49 0.04 -6.78
C GLN A 62 -38.01 0.40 -6.61
N GLN A 63 -37.65 1.68 -6.67
CA GLN A 63 -36.27 2.13 -6.49
C GLN A 63 -35.84 2.09 -5.02
N GLU A 64 -36.77 2.24 -4.08
CA GLU A 64 -36.51 2.15 -2.63
C GLU A 64 -36.04 0.74 -2.19
N ASN A 65 -36.60 -0.32 -2.79
CA ASN A 65 -36.12 -1.69 -2.54
C ASN A 65 -34.72 -1.94 -3.13
N LEU A 66 -34.39 -1.30 -4.25
CA LEU A 66 -33.06 -1.38 -4.89
C LEU A 66 -32.00 -0.57 -4.12
N ASP A 67 -32.39 0.54 -3.49
CA ASP A 67 -31.47 1.37 -2.71
C ASP A 67 -31.01 0.65 -1.43
N ARG A 68 -31.86 -0.16 -0.79
CA ARG A 68 -31.45 -1.05 0.31
C ARG A 68 -30.36 -2.05 -0.08
N TYR A 69 -30.38 -2.57 -1.31
CA TYR A 69 -29.29 -3.42 -1.82
C TYR A 69 -28.02 -2.62 -2.11
N ARG A 70 -28.13 -1.36 -2.55
CA ARG A 70 -26.97 -0.48 -2.76
C ARG A 70 -26.29 -0.10 -1.45
N GLU A 71 -27.06 0.19 -0.41
CA GLU A 71 -26.54 0.48 0.94
C GLU A 71 -25.72 -0.69 1.51
N ALA A 72 -26.12 -1.93 1.23
CA ALA A 72 -25.35 -3.11 1.62
C ALA A 72 -23.99 -3.22 0.88
N ILE A 73 -23.87 -2.68 -0.33
CA ILE A 73 -22.67 -2.75 -1.18
C ILE A 73 -21.77 -1.51 -1.03
N GLU A 74 -22.32 -0.38 -0.61
CA GLU A 74 -21.60 0.86 -0.33
C GLU A 74 -20.36 0.70 0.58
N PRO A 75 -20.42 -0.05 1.72
CA PRO A 75 -19.25 -0.24 2.57
C PRO A 75 -18.14 -1.05 1.89
N LEU A 76 -18.51 -2.06 1.08
CA LEU A 76 -17.55 -2.84 0.31
C LEU A 76 -16.84 -1.96 -0.73
N ARG A 77 -17.57 -1.04 -1.38
CA ARG A 77 -16.99 -0.09 -2.33
C ARG A 77 -15.98 0.84 -1.66
N ARG A 78 -16.31 1.34 -0.46
CA ARG A 78 -15.40 2.19 0.33
C ARG A 78 -14.14 1.43 0.74
N LEU A 79 -14.28 0.16 1.16
CA LEU A 79 -13.16 -0.70 1.50
C LEU A 79 -12.24 -0.96 0.29
N MET A 80 -12.83 -1.33 -0.87
CA MET A 80 -12.10 -1.58 -2.11
C MET A 80 -11.29 -0.36 -2.58
N THR A 81 -11.80 0.85 -2.33
CA THR A 81 -11.13 2.10 -2.69
C THR A 81 -9.80 2.30 -1.95
N ILE A 82 -9.62 1.67 -0.78
CA ILE A 82 -8.40 1.74 0.02
C ILE A 82 -7.57 0.47 -0.18
N VAL A 83 -8.21 -0.70 -0.12
CA VAL A 83 -7.52 -2.00 -0.18
C VAL A 83 -6.82 -2.18 -1.53
N MET A 84 -7.46 -1.80 -2.64
CA MET A 84 -6.89 -2.05 -3.97
C MET A 84 -5.63 -1.23 -4.24
N PRO A 85 -5.59 0.09 -3.99
CA PRO A 85 -4.34 0.86 -4.07
C PRO A 85 -3.25 0.35 -3.13
N LEU A 86 -3.61 -0.13 -1.94
CA LEU A 86 -2.63 -0.62 -0.96
C LEU A 86 -1.97 -1.92 -1.42
N VAL A 87 -2.72 -2.83 -2.02
CA VAL A 87 -2.19 -4.06 -2.62
C VAL A 87 -1.27 -3.73 -3.80
N ILE A 88 -1.69 -2.85 -4.69
CA ILE A 88 -0.88 -2.43 -5.85
C ILE A 88 0.38 -1.70 -5.39
N GLY A 89 0.25 -0.79 -4.42
CA GLY A 89 1.37 -0.12 -3.78
C GLY A 89 2.33 -1.11 -3.14
N GLY A 90 1.82 -2.13 -2.43
CA GLY A 90 2.65 -3.19 -1.84
C GLY A 90 3.51 -3.90 -2.88
N ILE A 91 2.97 -4.24 -4.04
CA ILE A 91 3.72 -4.83 -5.16
C ILE A 91 4.83 -3.87 -5.63
N GLY A 92 4.51 -2.57 -5.79
CA GLY A 92 5.48 -1.54 -6.15
C GLY A 92 6.60 -1.37 -5.13
N GLY A 93 6.26 -1.38 -3.84
CA GLY A 93 7.20 -1.33 -2.74
C GLY A 93 8.15 -2.53 -2.73
N VAL A 94 7.66 -3.74 -2.93
CA VAL A 94 8.51 -4.95 -3.03
C VAL A 94 9.49 -4.82 -4.19
N SER A 95 9.04 -4.37 -5.36
CA SER A 95 9.89 -4.17 -6.54
C SER A 95 11.01 -3.14 -6.28
N LEU A 96 10.68 -1.99 -5.68
CA LEU A 96 11.65 -0.95 -5.35
C LEU A 96 12.62 -1.34 -4.23
N SER A 97 12.14 -2.10 -3.23
CA SER A 97 12.99 -2.61 -2.15
C SER A 97 14.09 -3.56 -2.66
N GLY A 98 13.85 -4.26 -3.78
CA GLY A 98 14.84 -5.10 -4.45
C GLY A 98 15.98 -4.32 -5.11
N ALA A 99 15.76 -3.07 -5.50
CA ALA A 99 16.71 -2.21 -6.19
C ALA A 99 17.71 -1.50 -5.25
N TRP A 100 17.78 -1.88 -3.97
CA TRP A 100 18.66 -1.26 -2.97
C TRP A 100 20.14 -1.23 -3.37
N LYS A 101 20.61 -2.23 -4.12
CA LYS A 101 22.01 -2.26 -4.61
C LYS A 101 22.29 -1.16 -5.63
N GLU A 102 21.33 -0.84 -6.50
CA GLU A 102 21.48 0.22 -7.50
C GLU A 102 21.50 1.61 -6.87
N VAL A 103 20.84 1.77 -5.71
CA VAL A 103 20.80 3.03 -4.96
C VAL A 103 22.06 3.26 -4.12
N LEU A 104 22.76 2.19 -3.74
CA LEU A 104 23.99 2.23 -2.93
C LEU A 104 25.28 2.13 -3.75
N LEU A 105 25.19 1.88 -5.07
CA LEU A 105 26.29 1.90 -6.04
C LEU A 105 26.52 3.32 -6.57
#